data_AF-N4X3I0-F1
#
_entry.id   AF-N4X3I0-F1
#
_cell.length_a   1.000
_cell.length_b   1.000
_cell.length_c   1.000
_cell.angle_alpha   90.00
_cell.angle_beta   90.00
_cell.angle_gamma   90.00
#
_symmetry.space_group_name_H-M   'P 1'
#
loop_
_entity.id
_entity.type
_entity.pdbx_description
1 polymer ?
#
loop_
_entity_poly.entity_id
_entity_poly.type
_entity_poly.pdbx_seq_one_letter_code
_entity_poly.pdbx_strand_id
1 'polypeptide(L)' 'MSAPNAGRQSPDPERQSGAQAGQISGNVNQQGAGPKEGAEKSSDNTKDTLSSNPEHPLKEHSEETTSKKV' A
#
# COMPACT_ATOMS: atom_id res chain seq x y z
N MET A 1 39.88 -13.96 25.20
CA MET A 1 38.57 -13.44 24.74
C MET A 1 38.09 -12.45 25.79
N SER A 2 38.19 -11.14 25.53
CA SER A 2 37.75 -10.11 26.49
C SER A 2 36.22 -10.04 26.53
N ALA A 3 35.66 -9.83 27.72
CA ALA A 3 34.21 -9.74 27.93
C ALA A 3 33.60 -8.59 27.10
N PRO A 4 32.36 -8.72 26.60
CA PRO A 4 31.67 -7.63 25.91
C PRO A 4 31.56 -6.41 26.83
N ASN A 5 31.86 -5.21 26.30
CA ASN A 5 31.89 -3.95 27.03
C ASN A 5 30.68 -3.81 27.97
N ALA A 6 30.92 -3.84 29.28
CA ALA A 6 29.93 -3.50 30.29
C ALA A 6 29.46 -2.07 30.03
N GLY A 7 28.15 -1.88 29.80
CA GLY A 7 27.57 -0.57 29.50
C GLY A 7 26.75 -0.49 28.22
N ARG A 8 26.60 -1.56 27.44
CA ARG A 8 25.54 -1.65 26.41
C ARG A 8 24.18 -2.00 27.05
N GLN A 9 23.78 -1.24 28.07
CA GLN A 9 22.44 -1.30 28.62
C GLN A 9 21.61 -0.22 27.91
N SER A 10 20.50 -0.60 27.27
CA SER A 10 19.55 0.38 26.73
C SER A 10 19.10 1.32 27.86
N PRO A 11 18.81 2.60 27.57
CA PRO A 11 18.21 3.50 28.55
C PRO A 11 16.93 2.89 29.12
N ASP A 12 16.63 3.16 30.40
CA ASP A 12 15.36 2.78 31.00
C ASP A 12 14.18 3.31 30.16
N PRO A 13 13.02 2.63 30.12
CA PRO A 13 11.91 2.99 29.26
C PRO A 13 11.49 4.47 29.35
N GLU A 14 11.53 5.05 30.55
CA GLU A 14 11.22 6.47 30.80
C GLU A 14 12.26 7.44 30.19
N ARG A 15 13.45 6.95 29.90
CA ARG A 15 14.58 7.68 29.30
C ARG A 15 14.81 7.30 27.83
N GLN A 16 14.01 6.40 27.28
CA GLN A 16 14.06 6.08 25.86
C GLN A 16 13.48 7.25 25.06
N SER A 17 14.21 7.68 24.02
CA SER A 17 13.69 8.67 23.09
C SER A 17 12.47 8.10 22.35
N GLY A 18 11.56 8.97 21.93
CA GLY A 18 10.34 8.55 21.22
C GLY A 18 10.60 7.69 19.98
N ALA A 19 11.76 7.84 19.32
CA ALA A 19 12.16 7.01 18.18
C ALA A 19 12.51 5.55 18.55
N GLN A 20 12.84 5.28 19.81
CA GLN A 20 13.23 3.95 20.32
C GLN A 20 12.09 3.24 21.05
N ALA A 21 11.14 3.99 21.61
CA ALA A 21 9.96 3.46 22.25
C ALA A 21 8.90 3.15 21.18
N GLY A 22 9.00 1.96 20.56
CA GLY A 22 8.10 1.39 19.55
C GLY A 22 6.87 2.24 19.20
N GLN A 23 7.06 3.23 18.32
CA GLN A 23 6.01 4.19 18.01
C GLN A 23 4.87 3.50 17.29
N ILE A 24 3.74 3.32 17.97
CA ILE A 24 2.46 3.17 17.30
C ILE A 24 2.08 4.58 16.86
N SER A 25 2.29 4.90 15.58
CA SER A 25 1.92 6.22 15.06
C SER A 25 0.43 6.46 15.31
N GLY A 26 0.12 7.47 16.14
CA GLY A 26 -1.26 7.85 16.47
C GLY A 26 -2.08 8.33 15.28
N ASN A 27 -1.41 8.62 14.15
CA ASN A 27 -2.04 8.89 12.87
C ASN A 27 -1.64 7.80 11.87
N VAL A 28 -2.29 6.64 11.97
CA VAL A 28 -2.09 5.50 11.05
C VAL A 28 -2.22 5.89 9.56
N ASN A 29 -3.09 6.85 9.27
CA ASN A 29 -3.32 7.35 7.91
C ASN A 29 -2.26 8.36 7.42
N GLN A 30 -1.38 8.85 8.30
CA GLN A 30 -0.33 9.84 7.96
C GLN A 30 1.08 9.26 8.06
N GLN A 31 1.21 7.92 8.11
CA GLN A 31 2.50 7.22 8.15
C GLN A 31 3.31 7.32 6.83
N GLY A 32 2.86 8.14 5.87
CA GLY A 32 3.54 8.36 4.59
C GLY A 32 3.50 7.18 3.62
N ALA A 33 2.84 6.08 3.98
CA ALA A 33 2.76 4.87 3.17
C ALA A 33 1.72 4.95 2.02
N GLY A 34 0.80 5.93 2.07
CA GLY A 34 -0.29 6.07 1.10
C GLY A 34 -0.15 7.30 0.18
N PRO A 35 -0.86 7.31 -0.96
CA PRO A 35 -0.89 8.46 -1.87
C PRO A 35 -1.50 9.69 -1.19
N LYS A 36 -0.96 10.88 -1.50
CA LYS A 36 -1.31 12.15 -0.84
C LYS A 36 -2.76 12.55 -1.08
N GLU A 37 -3.32 12.20 -2.23
CA GLU A 37 -4.69 12.51 -2.61
C GLU A 37 -5.72 11.55 -1.98
N GLY A 38 -5.27 10.52 -1.27
CA GLY A 38 -6.09 9.44 -0.73
C GLY A 38 -6.18 8.25 -1.69
N ALA A 39 -6.36 7.05 -1.12
CA ALA A 39 -6.34 5.79 -1.86
C ALA A 39 -7.43 5.71 -2.95
N GLU A 40 -8.62 6.25 -2.68
CA GLU A 40 -9.74 6.27 -3.62
C GLU A 40 -9.41 7.08 -4.88
N LYS A 41 -9.09 8.37 -4.72
CA LYS A 41 -8.73 9.26 -5.83
C LYS A 41 -7.51 8.76 -6.62
N SER A 42 -6.50 8.24 -5.91
CA SER A 42 -5.35 7.64 -6.56
C SER A 42 -5.71 6.40 -7.38
N SER A 43 -6.66 5.59 -6.89
CA SER A 43 -7.15 4.43 -7.61
C SER A 43 -7.92 4.83 -8.86
N ASP A 44 -8.78 5.84 -8.78
CA ASP A 44 -9.57 6.31 -9.93
C ASP A 44 -8.69 6.93 -11.02
N ASN A 45 -7.75 7.80 -10.64
CA ASN A 45 -6.76 8.32 -11.57
C ASN A 45 -5.96 7.21 -12.27
N THR A 46 -5.58 6.16 -11.52
CA THR A 46 -4.87 5.02 -12.12
C THR A 46 -5.77 4.29 -13.12
N LYS A 47 -7.03 4.02 -12.78
CA LYS A 47 -7.99 3.39 -13.70
C LYS A 47 -8.16 4.19 -14.98
N ASP A 48 -8.31 5.51 -14.87
CA ASP A 48 -8.53 6.39 -16.03
C ASP A 48 -7.31 6.48 -16.96
N THR A 49 -6.10 6.30 -16.42
CA THR A 49 -4.86 6.30 -17.22
C THR A 49 -4.55 4.98 -17.91
N LEU A 50 -5.22 3.88 -17.53
CA LEU A 50 -5.00 2.58 -18.14
C LEU A 50 -5.85 2.45 -19.41
N SER A 51 -5.21 2.13 -20.53
CA SER A 51 -5.93 1.77 -21.75
C SER A 51 -6.71 0.47 -21.53
N SER A 52 -7.92 0.38 -22.10
CA SER A 52 -8.68 -0.87 -22.13
C SER A 52 -7.84 -2.03 -22.66
N ASN A 53 -8.09 -3.23 -22.11
CA ASN A 53 -7.47 -4.45 -22.62
C ASN A 53 -7.77 -4.62 -24.12
N PRO A 54 -6.81 -5.17 -24.90
CA PRO A 54 -7.04 -5.46 -26.31
C PRO A 54 -8.26 -6.36 -26.49
N GLU A 55 -9.00 -6.16 -27.58
CA GLU A 55 -10.15 -7.01 -27.88
C GLU A 55 -9.70 -8.44 -28.18
N HIS A 56 -10.37 -9.40 -27.53
CA HIS A 56 -10.11 -10.82 -27.80
C HIS A 56 -10.66 -11.18 -29.19
N PRO A 57 -9.97 -12.00 -30.01
CA PRO A 57 -10.38 -12.33 -31.38
C PRO A 57 -11.79 -12.92 -31.54
N LEU A 58 -12.34 -13.46 -30.46
CA LEU A 58 -13.68 -14.09 -30.45
C LEU A 58 -14.77 -13.17 -29.89
N LYS A 59 -14.50 -11.89 -29.67
CA LYS A 59 -15.48 -10.95 -29.08
C LYS A 59 -16.74 -10.87 -29.93
N GLU A 60 -16.60 -10.63 -31.23
CA GLU A 60 -17.73 -10.54 -32.17
C GLU A 60 -18.55 -11.85 -32.21
N HIS A 61 -17.88 -13.01 -32.28
CA HIS A 61 -18.54 -14.31 -32.28
C HIS A 61 -19.27 -14.58 -30.95
N SER A 62 -18.69 -14.19 -29.81
CA SER A 62 -19.34 -14.31 -28.52
C SER A 62 -20.58 -13.42 -28.44
N GLU A 63 -20.51 -12.18 -28.93
CA GLU A 63 -21.67 -11.28 -28.97
C GLU A 63 -22.76 -11.82 -29.89
N GLU A 64 -22.42 -12.35 -31.07
CA GLU A 64 -23.39 -12.91 -32.02
C GLU A 64 -24.11 -14.16 -31.47
N THR A 65 -23.39 -15.02 -30.77
CA THR A 65 -23.93 -16.30 -30.26
C THR A 65 -24.62 -16.20 -28.91
N THR A 66 -24.29 -15.18 -28.11
CA THR A 66 -24.88 -14.99 -26.77
C THR A 66 -25.94 -13.88 -26.73
N SER A 67 -25.99 -13.00 -27.73
CA SER A 67 -27.02 -11.97 -27.81
C SER A 67 -28.39 -12.57 -28.06
N LYS A 68 -29.34 -12.20 -27.20
CA LYS A 68 -30.74 -12.58 -27.35
C LYS A 68 -31.32 -11.78 -28.52
N LYS A 69 -31.61 -12.45 -29.64
CA LYS A 69 -32.35 -11.83 -30.75
C LYS A 69 -33.75 -11.44 -30.25
N VAL A 70 -34.09 -10.15 -30.39
CA VAL A 70 -35.44 -9.60 -30.15
C VAL A 70 -36.38 -10.06 -31.25
#